data_AF-A0AAV9SVE7-F1
#
_entry.id   AF-A0AAV9SVE7-F1
#
_cell.length_a   1.000
_cell.length_b   1.000
_cell.length_c   1.000
_cell.angle_alpha   90.00
_cell.angle_beta   90.00
_cell.angle_gamma   90.00
#
_symmetry.space_group_name_H-M   'P 1'
#
loop_
_entity.id
_entity.type
_entity.pdbx_description
1 polymer ?
#
loop_
_entity_poly.entity_id
_entity_poly.type
_entity_poly.pdbx_seq_one_letter_code
_entity_poly.pdbx_strand_id
1 'polypeptide(L)'
;MRLRSQTRASQRVDSCVAAQDMHKPALGWPSLPAELRIMTLNELKGLVSPHEKKTLASLAIVSKEWRPFFEPLLWQTLTFRPSVSGSGFRGFHRHIKRRGHLVRKVALHVRIDEPFYQPCHEADPDVVRMDLERFTADLRSFSSYLADWPGDTSTTGIALELGVISQNDAQHGVPSRDGRNRRHHCHCMMRPDETQHHPRNLGLLSTYSIRKVLIVNALSVSPTLRPNLSYYTMDDISRWFPRAEPL
;
A
#
# COMPACT_ATOMS: atom_id res chain seq x y z
N MET A 1 31.77 -48.54 1.32
CA MET A 1 32.49 -49.26 0.24
C MET A 1 31.51 -50.14 -0.54
N ARG A 2 31.10 -49.72 -1.74
CA ARG A 2 30.52 -50.59 -2.77
C ARG A 2 31.12 -50.17 -4.11
N LEU A 3 31.89 -51.10 -4.67
CA LEU A 3 32.52 -51.08 -5.99
C LEU A 3 31.60 -51.76 -7.00
N ARG A 4 31.89 -51.54 -8.30
CA ARG A 4 31.44 -52.24 -9.52
C ARG A 4 30.26 -51.55 -10.24
N SER A 5 30.28 -51.28 -11.55
CA SER A 5 31.26 -51.56 -12.62
C SER A 5 30.92 -50.71 -13.85
N GLN A 6 31.96 -50.41 -14.64
CA GLN A 6 31.92 -50.11 -16.07
C GLN A 6 31.03 -51.16 -16.81
N THR A 7 30.41 -50.92 -17.97
CA THR A 7 31.05 -50.71 -19.29
C THR A 7 29.93 -50.66 -20.34
N ARG A 8 29.96 -49.73 -21.30
CA ARG A 8 30.00 -50.05 -22.75
C ARG A 8 30.03 -48.78 -23.60
N ALA A 9 31.18 -48.62 -24.24
CA ALA A 9 31.34 -47.88 -25.47
C ALA A 9 30.74 -48.67 -26.64
N SER A 10 29.99 -47.99 -27.51
CA SER A 10 29.72 -48.36 -28.90
C SER A 10 29.31 -47.05 -29.61
N GLN A 11 30.26 -46.32 -30.20
CA GLN A 11 30.56 -46.31 -31.65
C GLN A 11 29.39 -45.66 -32.43
N ARG A 12 29.49 -44.36 -32.78
CA ARG A 12 29.99 -43.83 -34.08
C ARG A 12 29.40 -44.67 -35.23
N VAL A 13 28.58 -44.16 -36.14
CA VAL A 13 28.72 -43.00 -37.02
C VAL A 13 27.31 -42.73 -37.55
N ASP A 14 26.87 -41.49 -37.67
CA ASP A 14 26.17 -41.00 -38.87
C ASP A 14 25.75 -39.53 -38.73
N SER A 15 25.92 -38.83 -39.85
CA SER A 15 25.45 -37.47 -40.14
C SER A 15 26.30 -36.32 -39.61
N CYS A 16 27.49 -36.18 -40.21
CA CYS A 16 28.00 -34.88 -40.63
C CYS A 16 27.06 -34.25 -41.68
N VAL A 17 25.85 -33.86 -41.27
CA VAL A 17 25.14 -32.75 -41.90
C VAL A 17 25.38 -31.58 -40.97
N ALA A 18 26.59 -31.03 -41.04
CA ALA A 18 26.86 -29.69 -40.55
C ALA A 18 26.04 -28.76 -41.43
N ALA A 19 24.75 -28.65 -41.10
CA ALA A 19 23.90 -27.59 -41.57
C ALA A 19 24.68 -26.32 -41.29
N GLN A 20 25.11 -25.68 -42.37
CA GLN A 20 25.32 -24.24 -42.42
C GLN A 20 23.98 -23.62 -42.03
N ASP A 21 23.64 -23.69 -40.75
CA ASP A 21 22.57 -22.94 -40.14
C ASP A 21 23.12 -21.53 -40.12
N MET A 22 22.95 -20.87 -41.27
CA MET A 22 23.21 -19.46 -41.45
C MET A 22 22.69 -18.78 -40.21
N HIS A 23 23.61 -18.20 -39.42
CA HIS A 23 23.33 -17.35 -38.28
C HIS A 23 22.35 -16.26 -38.74
N LYS A 24 21.06 -16.57 -38.67
CA LYS A 24 20.00 -15.59 -38.82
C LYS A 24 20.31 -14.61 -37.70
N PRO A 25 20.67 -13.35 -37.99
CA PRO A 25 20.96 -12.40 -36.94
C PRO A 25 19.76 -12.44 -36.01
N ALA A 26 19.99 -12.69 -34.72
CA ALA A 26 18.92 -12.70 -33.76
C ALA A 26 18.31 -11.29 -33.80
N LEU A 27 17.18 -11.12 -34.47
CA LEU A 27 16.49 -9.84 -34.53
C LEU A 27 15.62 -9.80 -33.28
N GLY A 28 16.01 -9.03 -32.26
CA GLY A 28 15.25 -8.93 -31.04
C GLY A 28 15.99 -8.22 -29.91
N TRP A 29 15.27 -7.99 -28.81
CA TRP A 29 15.84 -7.29 -27.64
C TRP A 29 17.22 -7.82 -27.20
N PRO A 30 17.46 -9.14 -27.08
CA PRO A 30 18.76 -9.65 -26.61
C PRO A 30 19.94 -9.40 -27.56
N SER A 31 19.71 -9.03 -28.82
CA SER A 31 20.80 -8.72 -29.76
C SER A 31 21.25 -7.28 -29.74
N LEU A 32 20.51 -6.41 -29.04
CA LEU A 32 20.93 -5.03 -28.81
C LEU A 32 22.12 -4.99 -27.84
N PRO A 33 23.13 -4.14 -28.10
CA PRO A 33 24.17 -3.80 -27.12
C PRO A 33 23.57 -3.44 -25.76
N ALA A 34 24.24 -3.83 -24.68
CA ALA A 34 23.74 -3.61 -23.32
C ALA A 34 23.51 -2.12 -23.03
N GLU A 35 24.34 -1.26 -23.58
CA GLU A 35 24.27 0.19 -23.49
C GLU A 35 22.95 0.71 -24.07
N LEU A 36 22.59 0.26 -25.28
CA LEU A 36 21.35 0.65 -25.94
C LEU A 36 20.11 0.13 -25.19
N ARG A 37 20.20 -1.09 -24.65
CA ARG A 37 19.12 -1.65 -23.81
C ARG A 37 18.91 -0.82 -22.55
N ILE A 38 19.98 -0.47 -21.83
CA ILE A 38 19.93 0.36 -20.62
C ILE A 38 19.39 1.76 -20.94
N MET A 39 19.87 2.40 -22.00
CA MET A 39 19.38 3.71 -22.43
C MET A 39 17.88 3.67 -22.72
N THR A 40 17.42 2.65 -23.45
CA THR A 40 16.00 2.46 -23.77
C THR A 40 15.17 2.26 -22.50
N LEU A 41 15.64 1.43 -21.57
CA LEU A 41 14.95 1.20 -20.29
C LEU A 41 14.87 2.46 -19.43
N ASN A 42 15.93 3.26 -19.39
CA ASN A 42 15.94 4.54 -18.68
C ASN A 42 14.97 5.55 -19.30
N GLU A 43 14.93 5.63 -20.63
CA GLU A 43 13.99 6.51 -21.34
C GLU A 43 12.54 6.08 -21.07
N LEU A 44 12.23 4.79 -21.23
CA LEU A 44 10.91 4.24 -20.92
C LEU A 44 10.51 4.50 -19.47
N LYS A 45 11.45 4.38 -18.53
CA LYS A 45 11.22 4.69 -17.12
C LYS A 45 10.83 6.15 -16.91
N GLY A 46 11.41 7.09 -17.67
CA GLY A 46 11.06 8.51 -17.62
C GLY A 46 9.69 8.83 -18.22
N LEU A 47 9.23 8.03 -19.19
CA LEU A 47 7.95 8.24 -19.88
C LEU A 47 6.74 7.68 -19.10
N VAL A 48 6.93 6.70 -18.22
CA VAL A 48 5.83 6.03 -17.53
C VAL A 48 5.52 6.71 -16.19
N SER A 49 4.26 7.07 -16.01
CA SER A 49 3.80 7.65 -14.74
C SER A 49 3.81 6.61 -13.61
N PRO A 50 4.32 6.95 -12.40
CA PRO A 50 4.25 6.09 -11.22
C PRO A 50 2.82 5.68 -10.82
N HIS A 51 1.81 6.45 -11.25
CA HIS A 51 0.40 6.17 -10.97
C HIS A 51 -0.18 5.08 -11.88
N GLU A 52 0.45 4.76 -13.00
CA GLU A 52 0.01 3.74 -13.95
C GLU A 52 0.46 2.34 -13.54
N LYS A 53 -0.01 1.88 -12.37
CA LYS A 53 0.39 0.58 -11.77
C LYS A 53 0.22 -0.60 -12.72
N LYS A 54 -0.83 -0.57 -13.58
CA LYS A 54 -1.07 -1.62 -14.59
C LYS A 54 0.04 -1.65 -15.64
N THR A 55 0.41 -0.51 -16.19
CA THR A 55 1.49 -0.36 -17.17
C THR A 55 2.82 -0.82 -16.57
N LEU A 56 3.16 -0.33 -15.38
CA LEU A 56 4.38 -0.73 -14.66
C LEU A 56 4.45 -2.22 -14.38
N ALA A 57 3.33 -2.83 -13.96
CA ALA A 57 3.27 -4.28 -13.75
C ALA A 57 3.51 -5.06 -15.05
N SER A 58 2.91 -4.63 -16.17
CA SER A 58 3.15 -5.22 -17.49
C SER A 58 4.61 -5.10 -17.91
N LEU A 59 5.26 -3.96 -17.69
CA LEU A 59 6.67 -3.75 -18.02
C LEU A 59 7.60 -4.60 -17.14
N ALA A 60 7.30 -4.72 -15.84
CA ALA A 60 8.12 -5.49 -14.89
C ALA A 60 8.14 -7.01 -15.16
N ILE A 61 7.15 -7.53 -15.89
CA ILE A 61 7.07 -8.97 -16.24
C ILE A 61 7.66 -9.30 -17.62
N VAL A 62 8.02 -8.29 -18.44
CA VAL A 62 8.56 -8.50 -19.80
C VAL A 62 9.79 -9.41 -19.78
N SER A 63 10.76 -9.13 -18.90
CA SER A 63 11.95 -9.96 -18.74
C SER A 63 12.60 -9.76 -17.37
N LYS A 64 13.57 -10.62 -17.03
CA LYS A 64 14.39 -10.46 -15.82
C LYS A 64 15.21 -9.17 -15.82
N GLU A 65 15.57 -8.67 -17.00
CA GLU A 65 16.31 -7.41 -17.16
C GLU A 65 15.42 -6.19 -16.89
N TRP A 66 14.14 -6.24 -17.27
CA TRP A 66 13.23 -5.11 -17.12
C TRP A 66 12.73 -4.95 -15.69
N ARG A 67 12.56 -6.07 -14.98
CA ARG A 67 12.08 -6.11 -13.60
C ARG A 67 12.76 -5.11 -12.66
N PRO A 68 14.10 -5.03 -12.54
CA PRO A 68 14.75 -4.09 -11.62
C PRO A 68 14.51 -2.61 -11.96
N PHE A 69 14.11 -2.26 -13.18
CA PHE A 69 13.80 -0.88 -13.56
C PHE A 69 12.39 -0.46 -13.16
N PHE A 70 11.42 -1.36 -13.32
CA PHE A 70 10.00 -1.04 -13.14
C PHE A 70 9.40 -1.54 -11.83
N GLU A 71 9.95 -2.61 -11.24
CA GLU A 71 9.47 -3.12 -9.94
C GLU A 71 9.62 -2.04 -8.83
N PRO A 72 10.71 -1.28 -8.70
CA PRO A 72 10.80 -0.20 -7.71
C PRO A 72 9.68 0.85 -7.86
N LEU A 73 9.34 1.24 -9.09
CA LEU A 73 8.28 2.22 -9.35
C LEU A 73 6.90 1.67 -8.95
N LEU A 74 6.66 0.39 -9.22
CA LEU A 74 5.42 -0.29 -8.86
C LEU A 74 5.19 -0.33 -7.34
N TRP A 75 6.28 -0.53 -6.57
CA TRP A 75 6.22 -0.72 -5.12
C TRP A 75 6.54 0.53 -4.31
N GLN A 76 6.95 1.63 -4.95
CA GLN A 76 7.27 2.89 -4.28
C GLN A 76 6.12 3.38 -3.39
N THR A 77 4.87 3.22 -3.85
CA THR A 77 3.67 3.54 -3.08
C THR A 77 2.81 2.29 -2.83
N LEU A 78 2.82 1.83 -1.58
CA LEU A 78 1.97 0.74 -1.11
C LEU A 78 0.63 1.32 -0.63
N THR A 79 -0.44 1.04 -1.38
CA THR A 79 -1.80 1.42 -0.99
C THR A 79 -2.44 0.23 -0.28
N PHE A 80 -2.83 0.40 0.98
CA PHE A 80 -3.50 -0.62 1.77
C PHE A 80 -4.86 -0.12 2.23
N ARG A 81 -5.90 -0.94 2.03
CA ARG A 81 -7.29 -0.58 2.33
C ARG A 81 -7.97 -1.62 3.23
N PRO A 82 -7.53 -1.78 4.48
CA PRO A 82 -8.14 -2.74 5.39
C PRO A 82 -9.55 -2.29 5.76
N SER A 83 -10.46 -3.23 6.01
CA SER A 83 -11.71 -2.92 6.70
C SER A 83 -11.57 -3.20 8.19
N VAL A 84 -12.14 -2.34 9.02
CA VAL A 84 -12.11 -2.47 10.49
C VAL A 84 -12.76 -3.78 10.92
N SER A 85 -13.83 -4.22 10.26
CA SER A 85 -14.54 -5.46 10.61
C SER A 85 -13.89 -6.73 10.07
N GLY A 86 -12.88 -6.60 9.21
CA GLY A 86 -12.22 -7.72 8.53
C GLY A 86 -10.97 -8.23 9.22
N SER A 87 -10.07 -8.84 8.43
CA SER A 87 -8.79 -9.38 8.91
C SER A 87 -7.75 -8.32 9.33
N GLY A 88 -8.16 -7.05 9.43
CA GLY A 88 -7.32 -5.92 9.81
C GLY A 88 -6.05 -5.83 8.96
N PHE A 89 -4.92 -5.75 9.65
CA PHE A 89 -3.60 -5.53 9.04
C PHE A 89 -2.82 -6.81 8.72
N ARG A 90 -3.38 -8.01 8.89
CA ARG A 90 -2.64 -9.27 8.66
C ARG A 90 -2.07 -9.40 7.24
N GLY A 91 -2.76 -8.86 6.24
CA GLY A 91 -2.29 -8.85 4.86
C GLY A 91 -1.06 -7.96 4.63
N PHE A 92 -0.93 -6.86 5.37
CA PHE A 92 0.11 -5.86 5.22
C PHE A 92 1.51 -6.47 5.41
N HIS A 93 1.70 -7.18 6.51
CA HIS A 93 2.98 -7.82 6.87
C HIS A 93 3.52 -8.76 5.78
N ARG A 94 2.65 -9.50 5.09
CA ARG A 94 3.05 -10.41 4.01
C ARG A 94 3.65 -9.68 2.81
N HIS A 95 3.12 -8.50 2.47
CA HIS A 95 3.62 -7.70 1.36
C HIS A 95 4.97 -7.06 1.68
N ILE A 96 5.18 -6.65 2.92
CA ILE A 96 6.37 -5.95 3.38
C ILE A 96 7.58 -6.87 3.42
N LYS A 97 7.40 -8.10 3.93
CA LYS A 97 8.50 -9.05 4.05
C LYS A 97 9.28 -9.28 2.76
N ARG A 98 8.61 -9.21 1.60
CA ARG A 98 9.23 -9.47 0.30
C ARG A 98 9.73 -8.21 -0.40
N ARG A 99 9.05 -7.09 -0.21
CA ARG A 99 9.21 -5.88 -1.04
C ARG A 99 9.36 -4.59 -0.25
N GLY A 100 9.53 -4.68 1.07
CA GLY A 100 9.59 -3.54 1.96
C GLY A 100 10.69 -2.56 1.60
N HIS A 101 11.84 -3.05 1.14
CA HIS A 101 12.98 -2.23 0.72
C HIS A 101 12.69 -1.31 -0.49
N LEU A 102 11.61 -1.56 -1.25
CA LEU A 102 11.21 -0.73 -2.39
C LEU A 102 10.16 0.33 -2.03
N VAL A 103 9.49 0.21 -0.88
CA VAL A 103 8.40 1.11 -0.51
C VAL A 103 8.97 2.38 0.10
N ARG A 104 8.49 3.52 -0.40
CA ARG A 104 8.81 4.86 0.11
C ARG A 104 7.61 5.56 0.71
N LYS A 105 6.40 5.17 0.29
CA LYS A 105 5.14 5.71 0.77
C LYS A 105 4.17 4.57 1.09
N VAL A 106 3.54 4.62 2.26
CA VAL A 106 2.41 3.77 2.63
C VAL A 106 1.17 4.64 2.68
N ALA A 107 0.20 4.37 1.81
CA ALA A 107 -1.11 5.01 1.81
C ALA A 107 -2.12 4.06 2.45
N LEU A 108 -2.42 4.28 3.72
CA LEU A 108 -3.32 3.49 4.53
C LEU A 108 -4.69 4.13 4.56
N HIS A 109 -5.65 3.56 3.83
CA HIS A 109 -7.03 4.02 3.83
C HIS A 109 -7.93 3.00 4.51
N VAL A 110 -8.19 3.20 5.79
CA VAL A 110 -9.01 2.26 6.56
C VAL A 110 -10.47 2.43 6.17
N ARG A 111 -11.14 1.32 5.86
CA ARG A 111 -12.57 1.29 5.59
C ARG A 111 -13.29 1.05 6.91
N ILE A 112 -14.09 2.01 7.33
CA ILE A 112 -15.05 1.79 8.41
C ILE A 112 -16.29 1.25 7.73
N ASP A 113 -16.59 -0.02 8.00
CA ASP A 113 -17.79 -0.66 7.48
C ASP A 113 -18.96 -0.08 8.27
N GLU A 114 -19.64 0.89 7.67
CA GLU A 114 -20.70 1.60 8.36
C GLU A 114 -21.98 0.75 8.40
N PRO A 115 -22.53 0.41 9.59
CA PRO A 115 -23.99 0.41 9.77
C PRO A 115 -24.55 1.85 9.88
N PHE A 116 -23.68 2.86 9.91
CA PHE A 116 -23.87 4.21 10.47
C PHE A 116 -24.78 5.20 9.75
N TYR A 117 -25.39 4.88 8.61
CA TYR A 117 -26.23 5.87 7.94
C TYR A 117 -27.48 5.24 7.33
N GLN A 118 -28.38 4.80 8.21
CA GLN A 118 -29.74 5.29 8.01
C GLN A 118 -29.78 6.71 8.58
N PRO A 119 -30.05 7.76 7.78
CA PRO A 119 -30.02 9.17 8.19
C PRO A 119 -30.86 9.55 9.43
N CYS A 120 -31.59 8.59 10.00
CA CYS A 120 -32.55 8.76 11.07
C CYS A 120 -32.27 7.90 12.33
N HIS A 121 -31.19 7.12 12.37
CA HIS A 121 -30.84 6.32 13.54
C HIS A 121 -29.51 6.76 14.13
N GLU A 122 -29.56 7.22 15.38
CA GLU A 122 -28.38 7.33 16.23
C GLU A 122 -27.70 5.97 16.25
N ALA A 123 -26.41 5.96 15.91
CA ALA A 123 -25.66 4.74 15.97
C ALA A 123 -25.44 4.32 17.42
N ASP A 124 -25.47 3.01 17.64
CA ASP A 124 -25.23 2.43 18.95
C ASP A 124 -23.82 2.85 19.45
N PRO A 125 -23.73 3.59 20.57
CA PRO A 125 -22.45 4.05 21.11
C PRO A 125 -21.50 2.90 21.48
N ASP A 126 -22.03 1.71 21.81
CA ASP A 126 -21.20 0.55 22.11
C ASP A 126 -20.54 -0.02 20.85
N VAL A 127 -21.23 0.01 19.72
CA VAL A 127 -20.67 -0.40 18.42
C VAL A 127 -19.57 0.57 17.99
N VAL A 128 -19.78 1.89 18.13
CA VAL A 128 -18.76 2.91 17.86
C VAL A 128 -17.49 2.65 18.68
N ARG A 129 -17.67 2.39 19.99
CA ARG A 129 -16.56 2.12 20.90
C ARG A 129 -15.79 0.87 20.49
N MET A 130 -16.50 -0.22 20.19
CA MET A 130 -15.89 -1.48 19.78
C MET A 130 -15.08 -1.34 18.48
N ASP A 131 -15.60 -0.62 17.49
CA ASP A 131 -14.90 -0.37 16.22
C ASP A 131 -13.65 0.50 16.42
N LEU A 132 -13.74 1.52 17.28
CA LEU A 132 -12.60 2.38 17.62
C LEU A 132 -11.51 1.59 18.36
N GLU A 133 -11.88 0.72 19.29
CA GLU A 133 -10.96 -0.19 19.98
C GLU A 133 -10.27 -1.14 19.00
N ARG A 134 -11.03 -1.71 18.07
CA ARG A 134 -10.46 -2.59 17.03
C ARG A 134 -9.51 -1.84 16.12
N PHE A 135 -9.91 -0.68 15.60
CA PHE A 135 -9.06 0.19 14.79
C PHE A 135 -7.77 0.58 15.51
N THR A 136 -7.85 0.91 16.80
CA THR A 136 -6.71 1.20 17.66
C THR A 136 -5.75 0.01 17.77
N ALA A 137 -6.26 -1.19 18.06
CA ALA A 137 -5.46 -2.41 18.15
C ALA A 137 -4.76 -2.74 16.81
N ASP A 138 -5.47 -2.49 15.73
CA ASP A 138 -5.00 -2.68 14.37
C ASP A 138 -3.88 -1.69 13.99
N LEU A 139 -4.03 -0.40 14.32
CA LEU A 139 -2.96 0.60 14.15
C LEU A 139 -1.72 0.27 14.98
N ARG A 140 -1.88 -0.27 16.19
CA ARG A 140 -0.74 -0.75 16.99
C ARG A 140 0.01 -1.87 16.30
N SER A 141 -0.73 -2.85 15.76
CA SER A 141 -0.16 -3.95 14.98
C SER A 141 0.54 -3.44 13.71
N PHE A 142 -0.03 -2.43 13.05
CA PHE A 142 0.60 -1.76 11.94
C PHE A 142 1.92 -1.09 12.33
N SER A 143 1.95 -0.40 13.48
CA SER A 143 3.17 0.25 13.98
C SER A 143 4.29 -0.75 14.28
N SER A 144 3.97 -1.94 14.80
CA SER A 144 4.98 -2.98 15.02
C SER A 144 5.51 -3.55 13.70
N TYR A 145 4.67 -3.70 12.68
CA TYR A 145 5.13 -4.06 11.34
C TYR A 145 6.03 -3.00 10.70
N LEU A 146 5.78 -1.71 10.97
CA LEU A 146 6.67 -0.64 10.55
C LEU A 146 7.98 -0.64 11.35
N ALA A 147 7.97 -1.00 12.63
CA ALA A 147 9.18 -1.12 13.44
C ALA A 147 10.11 -2.22 12.92
N ASP A 148 9.55 -3.33 12.45
CA ASP A 148 10.29 -4.46 11.87
C ASP A 148 10.67 -4.25 10.38
N TRP A 149 10.56 -3.02 9.87
CA TRP A 149 10.74 -2.77 8.44
C TRP A 149 12.18 -3.04 7.98
N PRO A 150 12.39 -3.92 6.98
CA PRO A 150 13.72 -4.41 6.60
C PRO A 150 14.53 -3.43 5.73
N GLY A 151 14.22 -2.13 5.76
CA GLY A 151 14.85 -1.12 4.92
C GLY A 151 16.06 -0.49 5.60
N ASP A 152 17.01 0.01 4.81
CA ASP A 152 18.03 0.95 5.28
C ASP A 152 17.36 2.30 5.52
N THR A 153 16.65 2.38 6.64
CA THR A 153 15.80 3.51 7.03
C THR A 153 16.62 4.74 7.41
N SER A 154 17.94 4.57 7.55
CA SER A 154 18.91 5.61 7.89
C SER A 154 18.96 6.76 6.87
N THR A 155 18.59 6.51 5.59
CA THR A 155 18.79 7.50 4.53
C THR A 155 17.52 8.12 3.95
N THR A 156 16.36 7.48 4.05
CA THR A 156 15.21 7.88 3.22
C THR A 156 13.83 7.84 3.87
N GLY A 157 13.69 7.24 5.06
CA GLY A 157 12.41 7.12 5.78
C GLY A 157 11.24 6.56 4.94
N ILE A 158 10.05 6.53 5.53
CA ILE A 158 8.79 6.12 4.90
C ILE A 158 7.74 7.20 5.14
N ALA A 159 7.14 7.71 4.07
CA ALA A 159 5.99 8.60 4.16
C ALA A 159 4.72 7.78 4.46
N LEU A 160 4.00 8.14 5.51
CA LEU A 160 2.70 7.54 5.85
C LEU A 160 1.58 8.52 5.51
N GLU A 161 0.65 8.07 4.66
CA GLU A 161 -0.62 8.74 4.43
C GLU A 161 -1.72 7.94 5.12
N LEU A 162 -2.44 8.58 6.04
CA LEU A 162 -3.60 8.01 6.71
C LEU A 162 -4.87 8.62 6.13
N GLY A 163 -5.80 7.76 5.76
CA GLY A 163 -7.16 8.14 5.35
C GLY A 163 -8.18 7.17 5.92
N VAL A 164 -9.43 7.62 5.98
CA VAL A 164 -10.57 6.75 6.24
C VAL A 164 -11.55 6.88 5.09
N ILE A 165 -12.12 5.74 4.69
CA ILE A 165 -13.10 5.63 3.63
C ILE A 165 -14.40 5.13 4.26
N SER A 166 -15.48 5.90 4.11
CA SER A 166 -16.84 5.42 4.37
C SER A 166 -17.37 4.68 3.14
N GLN A 167 -18.13 3.60 3.35
CA GLN A 167 -18.78 2.87 2.26
C GLN A 167 -19.79 3.74 1.48
N ASN A 168 -20.39 4.73 2.15
CA ASN A 168 -21.32 5.65 1.52
C ASN A 168 -20.65 6.63 0.55
N ASP A 169 -19.39 7.02 0.81
CA ASP A 169 -18.64 7.90 -0.11
C ASP A 169 -18.45 7.25 -1.49
N ALA A 170 -18.36 5.92 -1.54
CA ALA A 170 -18.25 5.18 -2.80
C ALA A 170 -19.57 5.13 -3.59
N GLN A 171 -20.73 5.26 -2.93
CA GLN A 171 -22.05 5.18 -3.55
C GLN A 171 -22.55 6.53 -4.07
N HIS A 172 -22.07 7.64 -3.53
CA HIS A 172 -22.45 8.99 -3.97
C HIS A 172 -21.63 9.53 -5.16
N GLY A 173 -20.74 8.72 -5.72
CA GLY A 173 -19.77 9.11 -6.76
C GLY A 173 -20.27 9.17 -8.21
N VAL A 174 -21.57 9.07 -8.49
CA VAL A 174 -22.09 9.23 -9.85
C VAL A 174 -23.02 10.45 -9.89
N PRO A 175 -22.57 11.62 -10.36
CA PRO A 175 -23.51 12.68 -10.74
C PRO A 175 -24.42 12.10 -11.83
N SER A 176 -25.69 11.87 -11.49
CA SER A 176 -26.70 11.49 -12.46
C SER A 176 -26.70 12.51 -13.58
N ARG A 177 -26.51 12.04 -14.82
CA ARG A 177 -26.46 12.86 -16.04
C ARG A 177 -27.80 13.53 -16.34
N ASP A 178 -28.86 13.09 -15.69
CA ASP A 178 -30.17 13.74 -15.76
C ASP A 178 -30.21 14.92 -14.80
N GLY A 179 -30.16 16.13 -15.37
CA GLY A 179 -30.24 17.43 -14.69
C GLY A 179 -31.57 17.72 -13.96
N ARG A 180 -32.28 16.69 -13.47
CA ARG A 180 -33.45 16.81 -12.59
C ARG A 180 -33.14 16.23 -11.23
N ASN A 181 -32.17 16.86 -10.58
CA ASN A 181 -31.67 16.44 -9.29
C ASN A 181 -32.62 16.95 -8.19
N ARG A 182 -33.66 16.17 -7.84
CA ARG A 182 -34.29 16.26 -6.52
C ARG A 182 -33.25 15.80 -5.51
N ARG A 183 -32.35 16.71 -5.14
CA ARG A 183 -31.49 16.52 -3.98
C ARG A 183 -32.43 16.47 -2.78
N HIS A 184 -32.79 15.27 -2.34
CA HIS A 184 -33.12 15.06 -0.94
C HIS A 184 -31.82 15.32 -0.19
N HIS A 185 -31.54 16.61 0.06
CA HIS A 185 -30.59 17.03 1.07
C HIS A 185 -31.13 16.45 2.38
N CYS A 186 -30.64 15.25 2.74
CA CYS A 186 -30.62 14.88 4.14
C CYS A 186 -29.76 15.95 4.81
N HIS A 187 -30.43 16.93 5.41
CA HIS A 187 -29.83 18.00 6.20
C HIS A 187 -29.34 17.45 7.55
N CYS A 188 -28.86 16.19 7.59
CA CYS A 188 -28.25 15.55 8.76
C CYS A 188 -26.74 15.80 8.79
N MET A 189 -26.30 16.97 8.32
CA MET A 189 -25.02 17.53 8.75
C MET A 189 -25.24 17.94 10.19
N MET A 190 -25.03 16.98 11.10
CA MET A 190 -24.83 17.23 12.52
C MET A 190 -23.87 18.41 12.63
N ARG A 191 -24.39 19.60 12.95
CA ARG A 191 -23.56 20.57 13.64
C ARG A 191 -23.19 19.86 14.95
N PRO A 192 -21.90 19.68 15.27
CA PRO A 192 -21.56 19.24 16.61
C PRO A 192 -22.22 20.26 17.55
N ASP A 193 -23.14 19.80 18.38
CA ASP A 193 -23.61 20.61 19.49
C ASP A 193 -22.44 20.73 20.45
N GLU A 194 -21.64 21.79 20.26
CA GLU A 194 -20.45 22.09 21.05
C GLU A 194 -20.78 22.34 22.53
N THR A 195 -22.06 22.33 22.92
CA THR A 195 -22.49 22.83 24.23
C THR A 195 -22.87 21.78 25.26
N GLN A 196 -23.00 20.48 24.96
CA GLN A 196 -23.60 19.56 25.95
C GLN A 196 -22.84 18.34 26.43
N HIS A 197 -21.76 17.89 25.79
CA HIS A 197 -20.94 16.85 26.40
C HIS A 197 -19.47 17.07 26.10
N HIS A 198 -18.76 17.70 27.03
CA HIS A 198 -17.39 17.25 27.27
C HIS A 198 -17.47 15.76 27.56
N PRO A 199 -16.93 14.86 26.71
CA PRO A 199 -16.68 13.51 27.18
C PRO A 199 -15.73 13.67 28.35
N ARG A 200 -16.25 13.50 29.57
CA ARG A 200 -15.43 13.33 30.76
C ARG A 200 -14.46 12.23 30.41
N ASN A 201 -13.21 12.62 30.13
CA ASN A 201 -12.04 11.80 29.91
C ASN A 201 -12.41 10.34 29.63
N LEU A 202 -12.66 10.00 28.37
CA LEU A 202 -12.35 8.65 27.92
C LEU A 202 -10.88 8.48 28.28
N GLY A 203 -10.60 7.86 29.42
CA GLY A 203 -9.27 7.58 29.97
C GLY A 203 -8.54 6.53 29.13
N LEU A 204 -8.65 6.65 27.83
CA LEU A 204 -8.04 5.80 26.84
C LEU A 204 -6.62 6.34 26.60
N LEU A 205 -5.68 5.73 27.34
CA LEU A 205 -4.36 5.38 26.83
C LEU A 205 -3.34 6.54 26.68
N SER A 206 -3.25 7.42 27.68
CA SER A 206 -2.20 8.44 27.78
C SER A 206 -0.78 7.90 28.12
N THR A 207 -0.57 6.60 28.30
CA THR A 207 0.67 6.08 28.91
C THR A 207 1.66 5.38 27.98
N TYR A 208 1.40 5.26 26.68
CA TYR A 208 2.30 4.53 25.79
C TYR A 208 2.83 5.41 24.65
N SER A 209 3.98 6.02 24.92
CA SER A 209 4.77 6.75 23.93
C SER A 209 5.48 5.74 23.02
N ILE A 210 5.12 5.69 21.72
CA ILE A 210 5.81 4.86 20.72
C ILE A 210 7.15 5.52 20.37
N ARG A 211 8.08 5.59 21.34
CA ARG A 211 9.37 6.31 21.20
C ARG A 211 10.38 5.60 20.27
N LYS A 212 9.97 4.65 19.43
CA LYS A 212 10.91 3.79 18.68
C LYS A 212 10.52 3.49 17.23
N VAL A 213 9.62 4.24 16.60
CA VAL A 213 9.44 4.11 15.13
C VAL A 213 10.16 5.26 14.44
N LEU A 214 11.49 5.15 14.35
CA LEU A 214 12.39 6.10 13.63
C LEU A 214 12.16 6.13 12.11
N ILE A 215 11.11 5.49 11.61
CA ILE A 215 10.97 5.11 10.21
C ILE A 215 9.97 6.01 9.49
N VAL A 216 8.98 6.57 10.20
CA VAL A 216 8.00 7.49 9.60
C VAL A 216 8.57 8.90 9.63
N ASN A 217 9.00 9.40 8.47
CA ASN A 217 9.59 10.74 8.34
C ASN A 217 8.56 11.81 7.92
N ALA A 218 7.41 11.39 7.40
CA ALA A 218 6.31 12.27 7.06
C ALA A 218 4.99 11.59 7.38
N LEU A 219 4.13 12.29 8.12
CA LEU A 219 2.75 11.90 8.36
C LEU A 219 1.85 12.89 7.64
N SER A 220 1.05 12.38 6.72
CA SER A 220 0.03 13.16 6.02
C SER A 220 -1.35 12.56 6.27
N VAL A 221 -2.32 13.45 6.41
CA VAL A 221 -3.70 13.13 6.67
C VAL A 221 -4.47 13.45 5.39
N SER A 222 -5.04 12.43 4.76
CA SER A 222 -5.71 12.60 3.47
C SER A 222 -6.95 13.51 3.63
N PRO A 223 -7.14 14.54 2.79
CA PRO A 223 -8.26 15.48 2.91
C PRO A 223 -9.63 14.84 2.69
N THR A 224 -9.68 13.57 2.25
CA THR A 224 -10.91 12.79 2.14
C THR A 224 -11.44 12.30 3.50
N LEU A 225 -10.73 12.57 4.60
CA LEU A 225 -11.19 12.28 5.95
C LEU A 225 -12.41 13.14 6.29
N ARG A 226 -13.54 12.50 6.60
CA ARG A 226 -14.74 13.18 7.09
C ARG A 226 -14.43 13.87 8.44
N PRO A 227 -14.98 15.06 8.71
CA PRO A 227 -14.78 15.80 9.97
C PRO A 227 -15.28 15.04 11.22
N ASN A 228 -16.05 13.96 11.05
CA ASN A 228 -16.63 13.18 12.15
C ASN A 228 -15.70 12.09 12.70
N LEU A 229 -14.60 11.75 12.01
CA LEU A 229 -13.46 11.14 12.71
C LEU A 229 -12.85 12.25 13.53
N SER A 230 -13.30 12.31 14.78
CA SER A 230 -13.15 13.49 15.62
C SER A 230 -11.71 14.01 15.59
N TYR A 231 -11.59 15.32 15.68
CA TYR A 231 -10.34 16.01 15.98
C TYR A 231 -9.53 15.30 17.08
N TYR A 232 -10.22 14.72 18.09
CA TYR A 232 -9.61 13.94 19.17
C TYR A 232 -8.98 12.62 18.70
N THR A 233 -9.61 11.88 17.80
CA THR A 233 -9.04 10.64 17.24
C THR A 233 -7.76 10.94 16.47
N MET A 234 -7.73 12.04 15.72
CA MET A 234 -6.54 12.45 14.97
C MET A 234 -5.44 13.00 15.89
N ASP A 235 -5.79 13.76 16.93
CA ASP A 235 -4.85 14.24 17.94
C ASP A 235 -4.22 13.05 18.70
N ASP A 236 -5.01 12.06 19.10
CA ASP A 236 -4.52 10.86 19.77
C ASP A 236 -3.64 9.99 18.86
N ILE A 237 -4.03 9.81 17.59
CA ILE A 237 -3.19 9.14 16.59
C ILE A 237 -1.86 9.89 16.42
N SER A 238 -1.90 11.23 16.34
CA SER A 238 -0.69 12.04 16.17
C SER A 238 0.25 11.94 17.37
N ARG A 239 -0.28 11.82 18.60
CA ARG A 239 0.49 11.61 19.83
C ARG A 239 1.19 10.25 19.86
N TRP A 240 0.71 9.28 19.09
CA TRP A 240 1.31 7.96 19.01
C TRP A 240 2.50 7.92 18.04
N PHE A 241 2.59 8.82 17.07
CA PHE A 241 3.78 8.89 16.22
C PHE A 241 4.86 9.75 16.89
N PRO A 242 6.12 9.29 16.95
CA PRO A 242 7.20 10.15 17.40
C PRO A 242 7.23 11.38 16.47
N ARG A 243 7.14 12.58 17.05
CA ARG A 243 7.37 13.81 16.28
C ARG A 243 8.79 13.71 15.74
N ALA A 244 8.93 13.75 14.42
CA ALA A 244 10.24 13.93 13.81
C ALA A 244 10.78 15.28 14.33
N GLU A 245 11.79 15.23 15.20
CA GLU A 245 12.56 16.44 15.45
C GLU A 245 13.22 16.81 14.12
N PRO A 246 13.11 18.06 13.66
CA PRO A 246 13.81 18.49 12.46
C PRO A 246 15.31 18.24 12.67
N LEU A 247 15.90 17.43 11.78
CA LEU A 247 17.34 17.22 11.70
C LEU A 247 18.07 18.52 11.36
#